data_AF-A0A7S0NSR1-F1
#
_entry.id   AF-A0A7S0NSR1-F1
#
_cell.length_a   1.000
_cell.length_b   1.000
_cell.length_c   1.000
_cell.angle_alpha   90.00
_cell.angle_beta   90.00
_cell.angle_gamma   90.00
#
_symmetry.space_group_name_H-M   'P 1'
#
loop_
_entity.id
_entity.type
_entity.pdbx_description
1 polymer ?
#
loop_
_entity_poly.entity_id
_entity_poly.type
_entity_poly.pdbx_seq_one_letter_code
_entity_poly.pdbx_strand_id
1 'polypeptide(L)'
;QCCTSDRPVTEDCRRAATATDTNIKFNDDCVAGVTTESTFTPMTYGETVAKCSSLGLVLCHQSCAGRGCVYNLHPVYSGKACPFARPQPSPPPPPPPPSFPSPMPIPKEGVAILVGNSADNDVLFCLWPGDEAVTSSVGRAEWAKFEGIAAQCCTSDR
;
A
#
# COMPACT_ATOMS: atom_id res chain seq x y z
N GLN A 1 -15.95 19.13 12.25
CA GLN A 1 -14.53 19.49 12.46
C GLN A 1 -13.93 19.70 11.08
N CYS A 2 -13.14 20.77 10.93
CA CYS A 2 -12.87 21.47 9.69
C CYS A 2 -11.85 20.76 8.79
N CYS A 3 -12.12 20.71 7.48
CA CYS A 3 -11.13 20.37 6.46
C CYS A 3 -10.15 21.54 6.31
N THR A 4 -8.84 21.27 6.22
CA THR A 4 -7.85 22.26 5.81
C THR A 4 -6.88 21.63 4.82
N SER A 5 -6.99 22.10 3.58
CA SER A 5 -6.09 21.89 2.43
C SER A 5 -6.44 20.72 1.50
N ASP A 6 -7.06 21.07 0.37
CA ASP A 6 -7.18 20.31 -0.90
C ASP A 6 -5.82 19.97 -1.57
N ARG A 7 -4.73 19.91 -0.81
CA ARG A 7 -3.42 19.48 -1.32
C ARG A 7 -3.01 18.24 -0.55
N PRO A 8 -2.65 17.13 -1.21
CA PRO A 8 -2.16 15.94 -0.52
C PRO A 8 -0.97 16.37 0.35
N VAL A 9 -1.18 16.37 1.66
CA VAL A 9 -0.16 16.78 2.62
C VAL A 9 0.88 15.67 2.62
N THR A 10 1.87 15.81 1.74
CA THR A 10 2.96 14.84 1.64
C THR A 10 3.78 14.80 2.94
N GLU A 11 3.64 15.76 3.85
CA GLU A 11 4.31 15.77 5.16
C GLU A 11 3.82 14.66 6.09
N ASP A 12 2.58 14.20 5.91
CA ASP A 12 2.06 13.06 6.65
C ASP A 12 2.58 11.71 6.14
N CYS A 13 3.17 11.69 4.93
CA CYS A 13 3.71 10.48 4.34
C CYS A 13 4.99 9.99 5.02
N ARG A 14 4.94 8.75 5.49
CA ARG A 14 6.02 7.99 6.11
C ARG A 14 6.30 6.73 5.30
N ARG A 15 7.25 6.84 4.36
CA ARG A 15 7.89 5.67 3.70
C ARG A 15 9.05 5.11 4.52
N ALA A 16 9.57 5.91 5.44
CA ALA A 16 10.50 5.53 6.49
C ALA A 16 9.76 5.33 7.82
N ALA A 17 10.22 4.41 8.65
CA ALA A 17 9.68 4.04 9.94
C ALA A 17 10.01 5.06 11.04
N THR A 18 11.08 5.84 10.87
CA THR A 18 11.50 6.92 11.76
C THR A 18 11.33 8.29 11.11
N ALA A 19 11.02 9.27 11.95
CA ALA A 19 10.56 10.58 11.50
C ALA A 19 11.67 11.59 11.21
N THR A 20 12.94 11.19 11.19
CA THR A 20 14.04 12.16 11.10
C THR A 20 14.22 12.69 9.68
N ASP A 21 13.86 13.95 9.53
CA ASP A 21 13.95 14.81 8.37
C ASP A 21 15.23 14.65 7.52
N THR A 22 15.04 14.69 6.20
CA THR A 22 15.98 15.17 5.16
C THR A 22 17.21 14.36 4.72
N ASN A 23 17.47 13.14 5.20
CA ASN A 23 18.48 12.30 4.52
C ASN A 23 18.26 10.79 4.70
N ILE A 24 17.27 10.23 4.01
CA ILE A 24 17.08 8.77 3.92
C ILE A 24 18.17 8.21 3.00
N LYS A 25 19.39 8.11 3.53
CA LYS A 25 20.54 7.43 2.94
C LYS A 25 20.77 6.04 3.53
N PHE A 26 19.94 5.58 4.48
CA PHE A 26 20.20 4.33 5.18
C PHE A 26 19.02 3.36 5.06
N ASN A 27 19.40 2.15 4.68
CA ASN A 27 18.55 1.05 4.19
C ASN A 27 17.57 0.50 5.24
N ASP A 28 17.83 0.75 6.53
CA ASP A 28 17.09 0.17 7.66
C ASP A 28 15.80 0.91 8.04
N ASP A 29 15.55 2.09 7.47
CA ASP A 29 14.40 2.88 7.87
C ASP A 29 13.16 2.63 6.99
N CYS A 30 13.31 2.08 5.78
CA CYS A 30 12.18 1.92 4.87
C CYS A 30 11.19 0.84 5.34
N VAL A 31 9.88 1.15 5.32
CA VAL A 31 8.83 0.29 5.89
C VAL A 31 8.86 -1.15 5.34
N ALA A 32 9.12 -1.31 4.04
CA ALA A 32 9.29 -2.58 3.33
C ALA A 32 10.72 -2.78 2.77
N GLY A 33 11.73 -2.05 3.27
CA GLY A 33 13.10 -2.08 2.75
C GLY A 33 13.32 -1.23 1.49
N VAL A 34 14.56 -1.18 0.98
CA VAL A 34 14.96 -0.37 -0.19
C VAL A 34 15.07 -1.25 -1.43
N THR A 35 14.40 -0.84 -2.51
CA THR A 35 14.35 -1.57 -3.78
C THR A 35 15.72 -1.80 -4.42
N THR A 36 16.56 -0.76 -4.46
CA THR A 36 17.85 -0.80 -5.18
C THR A 36 18.92 -1.63 -4.47
N GLU A 37 18.70 -1.96 -3.20
CA GLU A 37 19.68 -2.61 -2.32
C GLU A 37 19.32 -4.08 -2.05
N SER A 38 18.34 -4.64 -2.76
CA SER A 38 17.82 -6.01 -2.58
C SER A 38 17.27 -6.32 -1.17
N THR A 39 16.99 -5.29 -0.35
CA THR A 39 16.37 -5.43 0.98
C THR A 39 14.84 -5.32 0.93
N PHE A 40 14.30 -5.03 -0.24
CA PHE A 40 12.85 -4.93 -0.45
C PHE A 40 12.17 -6.27 -0.16
N THR A 41 11.32 -6.28 0.86
CA THR A 41 10.52 -7.44 1.23
C THR A 41 9.06 -7.14 0.89
N PRO A 42 8.49 -7.81 -0.12
CA PRO A 42 7.08 -7.64 -0.45
C PRO A 42 6.22 -8.16 0.70
N MET A 43 5.32 -7.32 1.20
CA MET A 43 4.42 -7.61 2.31
C MET A 43 3.01 -7.79 1.77
N THR A 44 2.17 -8.56 2.46
CA THR A 44 0.72 -8.60 2.20
C THR A 44 0.03 -7.32 2.65
N TYR A 45 -1.24 -7.15 2.26
CA TYR A 45 -2.06 -6.05 2.78
C TYR A 45 -2.12 -6.08 4.32
N GLY A 46 -2.45 -7.23 4.90
CA GLY A 46 -2.58 -7.37 6.35
C GLY A 46 -1.26 -7.12 7.11
N GLU A 47 -0.14 -7.60 6.58
CA GLU A 47 1.18 -7.31 7.13
C GLU A 47 1.52 -5.83 7.03
N THR A 48 1.17 -5.17 5.93
CA THR A 48 1.38 -3.72 5.74
C THR A 48 0.58 -2.92 6.75
N VAL A 49 -0.70 -3.25 6.94
CA VAL A 49 -1.53 -2.61 7.97
C VAL A 49 -0.89 -2.80 9.35
N ALA A 50 -0.41 -4.01 9.65
CA ALA A 50 0.18 -4.35 10.95
C ALA A 50 1.48 -3.60 11.18
N LYS A 51 2.31 -3.48 10.15
CA LYS A 51 3.56 -2.74 10.17
C LYS A 51 3.29 -1.27 10.43
N CYS A 52 2.38 -0.62 9.70
CA CYS A 52 2.02 0.77 9.96
C CYS A 52 1.48 0.93 11.39
N SER A 53 0.57 0.07 11.83
CA SER A 53 0.00 0.11 13.19
C SER A 53 1.07 -0.02 14.28
N SER A 54 2.07 -0.89 14.08
CA SER A 54 3.18 -1.09 15.02
C SER A 54 4.08 0.15 15.18
N LEU A 55 4.07 1.02 14.18
CA LEU A 55 4.79 2.29 14.16
C LEU A 55 3.93 3.46 14.67
N GLY A 56 2.68 3.20 15.08
CA GLY A 56 1.71 4.23 15.43
C GLY A 56 1.21 5.04 14.24
N LEU A 57 1.27 4.44 13.05
CA LEU A 57 0.87 5.04 11.77
C LEU A 57 -0.32 4.27 11.18
N VAL A 58 -0.96 4.85 10.17
CA VAL A 58 -2.04 4.23 9.39
C VAL A 58 -1.62 4.03 7.94
N LEU A 59 -2.37 3.27 7.15
CA LEU A 59 -2.18 3.22 5.70
C LEU A 59 -2.58 4.55 5.07
N CYS A 60 -1.79 5.05 4.13
CA CYS A 60 -2.09 6.29 3.43
C CYS A 60 -3.30 6.14 2.49
N HIS A 61 -4.13 7.17 2.38
CA HIS A 61 -5.21 7.26 1.39
C HIS A 61 -4.74 7.84 0.04
N GLN A 62 -3.49 8.30 -0.02
CA GLN A 62 -2.81 8.84 -1.20
C GLN A 62 -1.53 8.08 -1.51
N SER A 63 -1.05 8.19 -2.74
CA SER A 63 0.32 7.84 -3.10
C SER A 63 1.27 8.86 -2.48
N CYS A 64 2.28 8.38 -1.76
CA CYS A 64 3.33 9.22 -1.21
C CYS A 64 4.39 9.58 -2.27
N ALA A 65 3.95 9.97 -3.47
CA ALA A 65 4.80 10.28 -4.60
C ALA A 65 5.93 11.27 -4.24
N GLY A 66 7.12 11.04 -4.77
CA GLY A 66 8.29 11.87 -4.49
C GLY A 66 8.93 11.64 -3.11
N ARG A 67 8.34 10.83 -2.23
CA ARG A 67 8.96 10.44 -0.94
C ARG A 67 9.93 9.28 -1.15
N GLY A 68 10.94 9.17 -0.28
CA GLY A 68 12.10 8.26 -0.39
C GLY A 68 11.81 6.75 -0.52
N CYS A 69 12.81 5.91 -0.27
CA CYS A 69 12.72 4.44 -0.37
C CYS A 69 12.47 3.88 -1.79
N VAL A 70 12.47 4.72 -2.82
CA VAL A 70 12.34 4.31 -4.23
C VAL A 70 10.96 3.70 -4.57
N TYR A 71 9.98 3.80 -3.67
CA TYR A 71 8.62 3.26 -3.88
C TYR A 71 7.84 3.97 -4.98
N ASN A 72 8.32 5.10 -5.50
CA ASN A 72 7.80 5.71 -6.73
C ASN A 72 7.83 4.72 -7.92
N LEU A 73 8.71 3.72 -7.87
CA LEU A 73 8.91 2.74 -8.93
C LEU A 73 8.11 1.45 -8.67
N HIS A 74 7.30 1.41 -7.61
CA HIS A 74 6.44 0.29 -7.23
C HIS A 74 4.96 0.73 -7.21
N PRO A 75 4.02 -0.20 -7.40
CA PRO A 75 2.67 -0.03 -6.88
C PRO A 75 2.71 0.08 -5.35
N VAL A 76 1.76 0.79 -4.74
CA VAL A 76 1.72 0.99 -3.28
C VAL A 76 0.38 0.58 -2.69
N TYR A 77 0.42 -0.03 -1.50
CA TYR A 77 -0.80 -0.26 -0.71
C TYR A 77 -1.39 1.07 -0.26
N SER A 78 -2.72 1.13 -0.20
CA SER A 78 -3.43 2.29 0.33
C SER A 78 -4.61 1.89 1.21
N GLY A 79 -5.02 2.81 2.08
CA GLY A 79 -6.29 2.75 2.82
C GLY A 79 -7.48 3.26 2.00
N LYS A 80 -7.25 3.71 0.76
CA LYS A 80 -8.30 4.25 -0.12
C LYS A 80 -9.23 3.13 -0.55
N ALA A 81 -10.54 3.34 -0.39
CA ALA A 81 -11.55 2.43 -0.89
C ALA A 81 -11.40 2.25 -2.42
N CYS A 82 -11.65 1.04 -2.90
CA CYS A 82 -11.66 0.81 -4.34
C CYS A 82 -12.78 1.62 -5.01
N PRO A 83 -12.49 2.43 -6.05
CA PRO A 83 -13.52 3.20 -6.76
C PRO A 83 -14.34 2.35 -7.75
N PHE A 84 -13.91 1.12 -8.01
CA PHE A 84 -14.57 0.20 -8.94
C PHE A 84 -15.53 -0.72 -8.21
N ALA A 85 -16.61 -1.13 -8.89
CA ALA A 85 -17.46 -2.18 -8.36
C ALA A 85 -16.67 -3.49 -8.26
N ARG A 86 -16.93 -4.27 -7.21
CA ARG A 86 -16.36 -5.62 -7.10
C ARG A 86 -16.73 -6.41 -8.36
N PRO A 87 -15.75 -7.01 -9.06
CA PRO A 87 -16.06 -7.90 -10.17
C PRO A 87 -17.05 -8.96 -9.70
N GLN A 88 -18.15 -9.13 -10.43
CA GLN A 88 -19.17 -10.09 -10.07
C GLN A 88 -18.53 -11.48 -10.02
N PRO A 89 -18.68 -12.25 -8.91
CA PRO A 89 -18.05 -13.54 -8.82
C PRO A 89 -18.59 -14.46 -9.92
N SER A 90 -17.69 -15.06 -10.68
CA SER A 90 -17.98 -16.27 -11.46
C SER A 90 -18.62 -17.33 -10.53
N PRO A 91 -19.43 -18.27 -11.05
CA PRO A 91 -20.02 -19.33 -10.22
C PRO A 91 -18.96 -19.98 -9.32
N PRO A 92 -19.28 -20.29 -8.06
CA PRO A 92 -18.28 -20.62 -7.06
C PRO A 92 -17.50 -21.88 -7.47
N PRO A 93 -16.16 -21.83 -7.53
CA PRO A 93 -15.35 -23.05 -7.54
C PRO A 93 -15.55 -23.83 -6.23
N PRO A 94 -15.21 -25.13 -6.18
CA PRO A 94 -15.29 -25.93 -4.95
C PRO A 94 -14.55 -25.23 -3.79
N PRO A 95 -15.03 -25.39 -2.54
CA PRO A 95 -14.52 -24.64 -1.40
C PRO A 95 -13.00 -24.84 -1.27
N PRO A 96 -12.22 -23.75 -1.16
CA PRO A 96 -10.79 -23.86 -0.89
C PRO A 96 -10.57 -24.51 0.49
N PRO A 97 -9.39 -25.09 0.74
CA PRO A 97 -9.01 -25.51 2.10
C PRO A 97 -9.15 -24.31 3.07
N PRO A 98 -9.43 -24.57 4.37
CA PRO A 98 -9.60 -23.50 5.34
C PRO A 98 -8.35 -22.61 5.38
N SER A 99 -8.45 -21.43 4.79
CA SER A 99 -7.44 -20.38 4.90
C SER A 99 -7.45 -19.87 6.33
N PHE A 100 -6.28 -19.84 6.97
CA PHE A 100 -6.14 -19.21 8.28
C PHE A 100 -6.68 -17.78 8.21
N PRO A 101 -7.47 -17.32 9.21
CA PRO A 101 -7.95 -15.96 9.22
C PRO A 101 -6.76 -15.01 9.26
N SER A 102 -6.59 -14.21 8.21
CA SER A 102 -5.60 -13.14 8.20
C SER A 102 -5.93 -12.18 9.36
N PRO A 103 -4.95 -11.81 10.20
CA PRO A 103 -5.20 -10.97 11.37
C PRO A 103 -5.75 -9.59 11.02
N MET A 104 -5.52 -9.12 9.78
CA MET A 104 -6.16 -7.93 9.24
C MET A 104 -6.70 -8.19 7.82
N PRO A 105 -8.02 -8.46 7.69
CA PRO A 105 -8.64 -8.76 6.41
C PRO A 105 -8.83 -7.50 5.56
N ILE A 106 -8.88 -7.69 4.25
CA ILE A 106 -9.23 -6.61 3.31
C ILE A 106 -10.73 -6.24 3.51
N PRO A 107 -11.08 -4.94 3.61
CA PRO A 107 -12.48 -4.49 3.67
C PRO A 107 -13.35 -5.03 2.54
N LYS A 108 -14.66 -5.19 2.78
CA LYS A 108 -15.60 -5.73 1.78
C LYS A 108 -15.72 -4.84 0.55
N GLU A 109 -15.55 -3.55 0.76
CA GLU A 109 -15.53 -2.48 -0.24
C GLU A 109 -14.26 -2.51 -1.10
N GLY A 110 -13.28 -3.34 -0.74
CA GLY A 110 -11.99 -3.44 -1.41
C GLY A 110 -11.11 -2.22 -1.17
N VAL A 111 -9.83 -2.39 -1.49
CA VAL A 111 -8.81 -1.34 -1.35
C VAL A 111 -8.12 -1.10 -2.67
N ALA A 112 -7.82 0.16 -2.94
CA ALA A 112 -7.10 0.57 -4.13
C ALA A 112 -5.59 0.35 -3.95
N ILE A 113 -4.96 -0.29 -4.92
CA ILE A 113 -3.51 -0.25 -5.11
C ILE A 113 -3.23 0.94 -6.00
N LEU A 114 -2.39 1.85 -5.52
CA LEU A 114 -2.10 3.10 -6.22
C LEU A 114 -0.79 3.01 -6.99
N VAL A 115 -0.68 3.84 -8.00
CA VAL A 115 0.59 4.14 -8.67
C VAL A 115 1.49 4.89 -7.68
N GLY A 116 2.65 4.33 -7.32
CA GLY A 116 3.51 4.89 -6.26
C GLY A 116 4.13 6.24 -6.57
N ASN A 117 4.09 6.71 -7.81
CA ASN A 117 4.53 8.05 -8.22
C ASN A 117 3.37 8.95 -8.69
N SER A 118 2.11 8.55 -8.47
CA SER A 118 0.97 9.37 -8.88
C SER A 118 0.75 10.48 -7.86
N ALA A 119 0.71 11.72 -8.34
CA ALA A 119 0.27 12.87 -7.56
C ALA A 119 -1.26 12.90 -7.42
N ASP A 120 -1.97 12.30 -8.39
CA ASP A 120 -3.43 12.28 -8.51
C ASP A 120 -4.08 11.04 -7.86
N ASN A 121 -3.27 10.16 -7.25
CA ASN A 121 -3.71 8.92 -6.62
C ASN A 121 -4.40 7.97 -7.60
N ASP A 122 -3.78 7.82 -8.78
CA ASP A 122 -4.21 6.91 -9.82
C ASP A 122 -4.29 5.48 -9.28
N VAL A 123 -5.46 4.86 -9.43
CA VAL A 123 -5.70 3.49 -9.02
C VAL A 123 -5.21 2.57 -10.12
N LEU A 124 -4.28 1.68 -9.78
CA LEU A 124 -3.72 0.69 -10.69
C LEU A 124 -4.63 -0.55 -10.78
N PHE A 125 -5.03 -1.08 -9.63
CA PHE A 125 -6.01 -2.17 -9.50
C PHE A 125 -6.56 -2.20 -8.07
N CYS A 126 -7.51 -3.10 -7.79
CA CYS A 126 -8.06 -3.26 -6.45
C CYS A 126 -7.80 -4.65 -5.88
N LEU A 127 -7.67 -4.71 -4.56
CA LEU A 127 -7.70 -5.94 -3.78
C LEU A 127 -9.06 -6.08 -3.11
N TRP A 128 -9.56 -7.31 -3.06
CA TRP A 128 -10.83 -7.68 -2.45
C TRP A 128 -10.63 -8.71 -1.34
N PRO A 129 -11.65 -8.97 -0.50
CA PRO A 129 -11.59 -10.12 0.40
C PRO A 129 -11.31 -11.41 -0.40
N GLY A 130 -10.27 -12.16 -0.02
CA GLY A 130 -9.70 -13.29 -0.76
C GLY A 130 -8.36 -13.00 -1.44
N ASP A 131 -7.97 -11.72 -1.59
CA ASP A 131 -6.69 -11.30 -2.18
C ASP A 131 -5.60 -11.01 -1.12
N GLU A 132 -5.74 -11.51 0.10
CA GLU A 132 -4.86 -11.19 1.23
C GLU A 132 -3.41 -11.62 1.00
N ALA A 133 -3.19 -12.66 0.20
CA ALA A 133 -1.85 -13.16 -0.13
C ALA A 133 -1.16 -12.39 -1.27
N VAL A 134 -1.82 -11.40 -1.88
CA VAL A 134 -1.26 -10.65 -3.02
C VAL A 134 -0.19 -9.69 -2.53
N THR A 135 1.02 -9.83 -3.06
CA THR A 135 2.18 -9.00 -2.75
C THR A 135 2.85 -8.37 -3.99
N SER A 136 2.31 -8.64 -5.19
CA SER A 136 2.80 -8.08 -6.46
C SER A 136 1.66 -7.73 -7.43
N SER A 137 1.95 -6.89 -8.42
CA SER A 137 1.03 -6.50 -9.49
C SER A 137 1.01 -7.47 -10.68
N VAL A 138 1.81 -8.55 -10.65
CA VAL A 138 1.92 -9.54 -11.74
C VAL A 138 0.56 -10.12 -12.07
N GLY A 139 0.18 -10.06 -13.35
CA GLY A 139 -1.11 -10.57 -13.83
C GLY A 139 -2.33 -9.74 -13.39
N ARG A 140 -2.13 -8.60 -12.74
CA ARG A 140 -3.20 -7.68 -12.31
C ARG A 140 -3.11 -6.32 -12.98
N ALA A 141 -1.91 -5.82 -13.22
CA ALA A 141 -1.67 -4.61 -13.98
C ALA A 141 -0.25 -4.59 -14.57
N GLU A 142 -0.10 -4.01 -15.76
CA GLU A 142 1.22 -3.74 -16.33
C GLU A 142 1.84 -2.53 -15.61
N TRP A 143 2.99 -2.74 -14.98
CA TRP A 143 3.72 -1.68 -14.27
C TRP A 143 5.19 -1.65 -14.70
N ALA A 144 5.74 -0.44 -14.83
CA ALA A 144 6.90 -0.20 -15.68
C ALA A 144 8.27 -0.56 -15.08
N LYS A 145 8.38 -0.93 -13.79
CA LYS A 145 9.73 -1.14 -13.21
C LYS A 145 9.86 -2.21 -12.14
N PHE A 146 8.99 -2.24 -11.13
CA PHE A 146 9.02 -3.29 -10.11
C PHE A 146 7.62 -3.75 -9.74
N GLU A 147 7.42 -5.06 -9.71
CA GLU A 147 6.09 -5.66 -9.58
C GLU A 147 5.65 -5.78 -8.12
N GLY A 148 6.58 -5.83 -7.17
CA GLY A 148 6.25 -5.93 -5.74
C GLY A 148 5.48 -4.71 -5.24
N ILE A 149 4.46 -4.91 -4.42
CA ILE A 149 3.66 -3.80 -3.86
C ILE A 149 4.37 -3.29 -2.61
N ALA A 150 4.68 -1.99 -2.61
CA ALA A 150 5.38 -1.35 -1.52
C ALA A 150 4.42 -0.86 -0.42
N ALA A 151 4.86 -0.96 0.83
CA ALA A 151 4.17 -0.43 1.98
C ALA A 151 4.37 1.09 2.11
N GLN A 152 3.32 1.82 2.46
CA GLN A 152 3.43 3.24 2.79
C GLN A 152 2.48 3.57 3.95
N CYS A 153 2.99 4.30 4.93
CA CYS A 153 2.27 4.66 6.13
C CYS A 153 2.12 6.18 6.25
N CYS A 154 1.11 6.65 6.97
CA CYS A 154 0.81 8.05 7.18
C CYS A 154 0.53 8.34 8.67
N THR A 155 0.80 9.56 9.14
CA THR A 155 0.72 9.98 10.56
C THR A 155 -0.69 10.14 11.15
N SER A 156 -1.71 9.57 10.51
CA SER A 156 -3.17 9.65 10.75
C SER A 156 -3.87 10.40 9.63
N ASP A 157 -5.11 9.98 9.35
CA ASP A 157 -6.01 10.60 8.37
C ASP A 157 -6.47 11.95 8.95
N ARG A 158 -6.13 13.06 8.27
CA ARG A 158 -6.59 14.38 8.64
C ARG A 158 -7.44 14.99 7.55
#